data_AF-A0A7R9J6K2-F1
#
_entry.id   AF-A0A7R9J6K2-F1
#
_cell.length_a   1.000
_cell.length_b   1.000
_cell.length_c   1.000
_cell.angle_alpha   90.00
_cell.angle_beta   90.00
_cell.angle_gamma   90.00
#
_symmetry.space_group_name_H-M   'P 1'
#
loop_
_entity.id
_entity.type
_entity.pdbx_description
1 polymer ?
#
loop_
_entity_poly.entity_id
_entity_poly.type
_entity_poly.pdbx_seq_one_letter_code
_entity_poly.pdbx_strand_id
1 'polypeptide(L)'
;MIEPYNETMLMHAVYTEGPICVALNGSPDDFHHYSEGVYTNYKVCDPNTLTHAATLCGFGTENGLDYWLLKNSWGTDWGEDGYIKVMRQNNTCGVDTAACYPIVL
;
A
#
# COMPACT_ATOMS: atom_id res chain seq x y z
N MET A 1 7.36 -13.41 -7.00
CA MET A 1 7.61 -12.40 -5.94
C MET A 1 8.30 -11.22 -6.60
N ILE A 2 7.91 -10.00 -6.26
CA ILE A 2 8.57 -8.77 -6.71
C ILE A 2 9.75 -8.50 -5.76
N GLU A 3 10.85 -7.94 -6.27
CA GLU A 3 12.03 -7.60 -5.46
C GLU A 3 11.65 -6.59 -4.35
N PRO A 4 12.00 -6.85 -3.08
CA PRO A 4 11.74 -5.91 -1.98
C PRO A 4 12.47 -4.57 -2.15
N TYR A 5 11.90 -3.49 -1.61
CA TYR A 5 12.47 -2.14 -1.62
C TYR A 5 12.76 -1.58 -3.02
N ASN A 6 12.04 -2.08 -4.03
CA ASN A 6 12.18 -1.67 -5.42
C ASN A 6 10.86 -1.10 -5.93
N GLU A 7 10.58 0.16 -5.57
CA GLU A 7 9.38 0.87 -5.99
C GLU A 7 9.18 0.83 -7.51
N THR A 8 10.24 1.00 -8.29
CA THR A 8 10.17 0.98 -9.77
C THR A 8 9.63 -0.35 -10.29
N MET A 9 10.10 -1.47 -9.73
CA MET A 9 9.59 -2.79 -10.11
C MET A 9 8.15 -3.00 -9.64
N LEU A 10 7.79 -2.53 -8.44
CA LEU A 10 6.42 -2.64 -7.94
C LEU A 10 5.44 -1.78 -8.77
N MET A 11 5.83 -0.56 -9.14
CA MET A 11 5.10 0.32 -10.06
C MET A 11 4.92 -0.34 -11.42
N HIS A 12 6.00 -0.90 -11.98
CA HIS A 12 5.93 -1.61 -13.25
C HIS A 12 4.98 -2.79 -13.17
N ALA A 13 5.09 -3.61 -12.13
CA ALA A 13 4.24 -4.79 -11.95
C ALA A 13 2.76 -4.42 -11.82
N VAL A 14 2.39 -3.45 -10.98
CA VAL A 14 0.98 -3.05 -10.85
C VAL A 14 0.43 -2.45 -12.15
N TYR A 15 1.29 -1.77 -12.92
CA TYR A 15 0.90 -1.20 -14.21
C TYR A 15 0.71 -2.26 -15.30
N THR A 16 1.58 -3.27 -15.40
CA THR A 16 1.54 -4.27 -16.48
C THR A 16 0.71 -5.50 -16.15
N GLU A 17 0.74 -5.96 -14.90
CA GLU A 17 0.09 -7.20 -14.47
C GLU A 17 -1.27 -6.95 -13.80
N GLY A 18 -1.56 -5.70 -13.42
CA GLY A 18 -2.77 -5.34 -12.68
C GLY A 18 -2.59 -5.48 -11.15
N PRO A 19 -3.67 -5.77 -10.40
CA PRO A 19 -3.62 -5.72 -8.94
C PRO A 19 -2.59 -6.68 -8.32
N ILE A 20 -1.79 -6.17 -7.37
CA ILE A 20 -0.69 -6.89 -6.71
C ILE A 20 -1.03 -7.14 -5.24
N CYS A 21 -0.78 -8.35 -4.73
CA CYS A 21 -0.86 -8.62 -3.29
C CYS A 21 0.35 -8.00 -2.58
N VAL A 22 0.12 -7.21 -1.54
CA VAL A 22 1.18 -6.61 -0.72
C VAL A 22 0.93 -6.88 0.76
N ALA A 23 2.01 -7.03 1.53
CA ALA A 23 1.94 -6.96 2.99
C ALA A 23 2.37 -5.58 3.47
N LEU A 24 1.76 -5.11 4.56
CA LEU A 24 2.04 -3.83 5.17
C LEU A 24 1.81 -3.89 6.69
N ASN A 25 2.29 -2.88 7.41
CA ASN A 25 1.97 -2.65 8.80
C ASN A 25 0.60 -1.96 8.90
N GLY A 26 -0.43 -2.71 9.32
CA GLY A 26 -1.77 -2.17 9.58
C GLY A 26 -2.04 -1.88 11.06
N SER A 27 -1.05 -2.06 11.93
CA SER A 27 -1.20 -2.00 13.39
C SER A 27 -1.38 -0.61 14.02
N PRO A 28 -0.87 0.49 13.43
CA PRO A 28 -1.05 1.82 14.01
C PRO A 28 -2.52 2.20 14.21
N ASP A 29 -2.83 2.84 15.34
CA ASP A 29 -4.19 3.27 15.66
C ASP A 29 -4.76 4.26 14.63
N ASP A 30 -3.91 5.15 14.09
CA ASP A 30 -4.30 6.10 13.06
C ASP A 30 -4.52 5.44 11.68
N PHE A 31 -3.94 4.25 11.44
CA PHE A 31 -4.27 3.44 10.27
C PHE A 31 -5.68 2.87 10.40
N HIS A 32 -6.06 2.35 11.58
CA HIS A 32 -7.41 1.86 11.82
C HIS A 32 -8.49 2.94 11.65
N HIS A 33 -8.16 4.19 11.98
CA HIS A 33 -9.07 5.34 11.86
C HIS A 33 -8.86 6.17 10.58
N TYR A 34 -8.10 5.65 9.60
CA TYR A 34 -7.92 6.32 8.32
C TYR A 34 -9.28 6.55 7.63
N SER A 35 -9.48 7.76 7.11
CA SER A 35 -10.70 8.16 6.40
C SER A 35 -10.44 8.70 5.00
N GLU A 36 -9.41 9.55 4.82
CA GLU A 36 -9.15 10.22 3.54
C GLU A 36 -7.71 10.75 3.43
N GLY A 37 -7.32 11.07 2.19
CA GLY A 37 -6.04 11.71 1.86
C GLY A 37 -4.88 10.72 1.82
N VAL A 38 -3.66 11.23 1.64
CA VAL A 38 -2.45 10.39 1.67
C VAL A 38 -2.03 10.13 3.12
N TYR A 39 -2.02 8.87 3.52
CA TYR A 39 -1.47 8.42 4.81
C TYR A 39 0.05 8.59 4.83
N THR A 40 0.54 9.46 5.70
CA THR A 40 1.94 9.91 5.75
C THR A 40 2.69 9.54 7.03
N ASN A 41 2.10 8.75 7.94
CA ASN A 41 2.70 8.50 9.25
C ASN A 41 3.80 7.42 9.25
N TYR A 42 4.87 7.66 8.48
CA TYR A 42 6.01 6.75 8.31
C TYR A 42 6.83 6.51 9.59
N LYS A 43 6.68 7.36 10.60
CA LYS A 43 7.38 7.21 11.90
C LYS A 43 6.72 6.17 12.81
N VAL A 44 5.40 5.98 12.65
CA VAL A 44 4.61 5.03 13.46
C VAL A 44 4.38 3.75 12.68
N CYS A 45 4.14 3.85 11.38
CA CYS A 45 3.93 2.73 10.50
C CYS A 45 5.26 2.09 10.05
N ASP A 46 5.88 1.33 10.95
CA ASP A 46 7.19 0.69 10.74
C ASP A 46 7.16 -0.29 9.54
N PRO A 47 8.05 -0.11 8.54
CA PRO A 47 8.12 -0.98 7.37
C PRO A 47 8.54 -2.42 7.65
N ASN A 48 9.14 -2.70 8.81
CA ASN A 48 9.65 -4.04 9.13
C ASN A 48 8.63 -4.89 9.91
N THR A 49 7.53 -4.29 10.36
CA THR A 49 6.49 -4.95 11.15
C THR A 49 5.25 -5.19 10.29
N LEU A 50 5.35 -6.14 9.36
CA LEU A 50 4.24 -6.47 8.46
C LEU A 50 3.17 -7.28 9.21
N THR A 51 1.96 -6.75 9.32
CA THR A 51 0.87 -7.36 10.11
C THR A 51 -0.42 -7.55 9.34
N HIS A 52 -0.53 -6.94 8.15
CA HIS A 52 -1.74 -6.92 7.34
C HIS A 52 -1.42 -7.19 5.87
N ALA A 53 -2.40 -7.69 5.12
CA ALA A 53 -2.31 -7.91 3.68
C ALA A 53 -3.38 -7.07 2.97
N ALA A 54 -2.99 -6.41 1.88
CA ALA A 54 -3.88 -5.60 1.06
C ALA A 54 -3.60 -5.83 -0.43
N THR A 55 -4.44 -5.25 -1.28
CA THR A 55 -4.25 -5.29 -2.73
C THR A 55 -3.80 -3.93 -3.22
N LEU A 56 -2.60 -3.84 -3.78
CA LEU A 56 -2.13 -2.67 -4.50
C LEU A 56 -2.84 -2.59 -5.85
N CYS A 57 -3.63 -1.54 -6.05
CA CYS A 57 -4.43 -1.32 -7.26
C CYS A 57 -3.85 -0.26 -8.20
N GLY A 58 -2.90 0.54 -7.73
CA GLY A 58 -2.25 1.56 -8.55
C GLY A 58 -1.38 2.50 -7.72
N PHE A 59 -0.95 3.58 -8.34
CA PHE A 59 -0.16 4.64 -7.72
C PHE A 59 -0.51 5.98 -8.37
N GLY A 60 -0.16 7.06 -7.69
CA GLY A 60 -0.36 8.40 -8.23
C GLY A 60 0.33 9.46 -7.39
N THR A 61 -0.02 10.71 -7.66
CA THR A 61 0.45 11.88 -6.91
C THR A 61 -0.76 12.72 -6.53
N GLU A 62 -0.86 13.11 -5.26
CA GLU A 62 -1.91 13.99 -4.75
C GLU A 62 -1.24 15.10 -3.93
N ASN A 63 -1.48 16.37 -4.28
CA ASN A 63 -0.91 17.52 -3.58
C ASN A 63 0.63 17.47 -3.42
N GLY A 64 1.32 16.89 -4.40
CA GLY A 64 2.79 16.74 -4.39
C GLY A 64 3.31 15.54 -3.58
N LEU A 65 2.43 14.69 -3.05
CA LEU A 65 2.78 13.45 -2.37
C LEU A 65 2.50 12.25 -3.28
N ASP A 66 3.52 11.43 -3.50
CA ASP A 66 3.36 10.18 -4.24
C ASP A 66 2.76 9.11 -3.33
N TYR A 67 1.79 8.36 -3.84
CA TYR A 67 1.08 7.36 -3.05
C TYR A 67 0.90 6.02 -3.79
N TRP A 68 0.78 4.96 -3.01
CA TRP A 68 0.23 3.67 -3.37
C TRP A 68 -1.27 3.66 -3.10
N LEU A 69 -2.09 3.25 -4.07
CA LEU A 69 -3.52 3.05 -3.88
C LEU A 69 -3.76 1.59 -3.48
N LEU A 70 -4.14 1.35 -2.24
CA LEU A 70 -4.41 0.01 -1.72
C LEU A 70 -5.91 -0.18 -1.49
N LYS A 71 -6.43 -1.31 -1.95
CA LYS A 71 -7.75 -1.81 -1.55
C LYS A 71 -7.61 -2.62 -0.27
N ASN A 72 -8.38 -2.25 0.74
CA ASN A 72 -8.46 -2.95 2.01
C ASN A 72 -9.62 -3.96 2.03
N SER A 73 -9.73 -4.74 3.11
CA SER A 73 -10.73 -5.79 3.31
C SER A 73 -11.62 -5.54 4.53
N TRP A 74 -11.74 -4.28 4.98
CA TRP A 74 -12.50 -3.89 6.19
C TRP A 74 -13.87 -3.24 5.87
N GLY A 75 -14.37 -3.44 4.65
CA GLY A 75 -15.64 -2.85 4.19
C GLY A 75 -15.46 -1.47 3.56
N THR A 76 -16.51 -0.98 2.92
CA THR A 76 -16.52 0.31 2.22
C THR A 76 -16.65 1.51 3.15
N ASP A 77 -17.12 1.30 4.37
CA ASP A 77 -17.26 2.35 5.39
C ASP A 77 -15.92 2.78 5.99
N TRP A 78 -14.84 2.04 5.71
CA TRP A 78 -13.49 2.34 6.15
C TRP A 78 -12.70 3.03 5.03
N GLY A 79 -11.93 4.06 5.36
CA GLY A 79 -11.11 4.79 4.38
C GLY A 79 -11.93 5.45 3.27
N GLU A 80 -11.32 5.60 2.10
CA GLU A 80 -11.96 6.15 0.91
C GLU A 80 -12.68 5.01 0.17
N ASP A 81 -13.93 4.73 0.52
CA ASP A 81 -14.74 3.63 -0.06
C ASP A 81 -14.07 2.25 0.04
N GLY A 82 -13.35 1.98 1.14
CA GLY A 82 -12.59 0.75 1.35
C GLY A 82 -11.14 0.80 0.84
N TYR A 83 -10.68 1.95 0.38
CA TYR A 83 -9.31 2.16 -0.11
C TYR A 83 -8.51 3.06 0.83
N ILE A 84 -7.19 3.00 0.70
CA ILE A 84 -6.24 3.90 1.35
C ILE A 84 -5.15 4.32 0.37
N LYS A 85 -4.75 5.58 0.43
CA LYS A 85 -3.55 6.09 -0.24
C LYS A 85 -2.41 6.09 0.76
N VAL A 86 -1.37 5.28 0.57
CA VAL A 86 -0.19 5.22 1.45
C VAL A 86 0.98 5.93 0.79
N MET A 87 1.64 6.84 1.50
CA MET A 87 2.80 7.57 0.99
C MET A 87 3.89 6.61 0.52
N ARG A 88 4.44 6.85 -0.67
CA ARG A 88 5.47 6.00 -1.28
C ARG A 88 6.83 6.21 -0.65
N GLN A 89 7.16 7.45 -0.32
CA GLN A 89 8.42 7.82 0.30
C GLN A 89 8.61 7.09 1.64
N ASN A 90 9.87 6.82 1.99
CA ASN A 90 10.30 6.14 3.21
C ASN A 90 9.77 4.71 3.37
N ASN A 91 9.25 4.09 2.30
CA ASN A 91 8.58 2.79 2.37
C ASN A 91 7.55 2.77 3.51
N THR A 92 6.68 3.79 3.54
CA THR A 92 5.69 3.94 4.62
C THR A 92 4.87 2.66 4.75
N CYS A 93 4.75 2.13 5.98
CA CYS A 93 4.08 0.86 6.29
C CYS A 93 4.67 -0.40 5.64
N GLY A 94 5.78 -0.35 4.90
CA GLY A 94 6.37 -1.55 4.32
C GLY A 94 5.71 -2.04 3.03
N VAL A 95 4.97 -1.17 2.31
CA VAL A 95 4.21 -1.57 1.11
C VAL A 95 5.10 -2.23 0.04
N ASP A 96 6.36 -1.81 -0.10
CA ASP A 96 7.30 -2.39 -1.06
C ASP A 96 8.17 -3.53 -0.48
N THR A 97 7.86 -4.01 0.72
CA THR A 97 8.71 -4.99 1.45
C THR A 97 8.39 -6.43 1.08
N ALA A 98 7.11 -6.74 0.85
CA ALA A 98 6.69 -8.08 0.43
C ALA A 98 5.50 -7.98 -0.52
N ALA A 99 5.77 -8.16 -1.82
CA ALA A 99 4.77 -8.06 -2.87
C ALA A 99 4.81 -9.27 -3.82
N CYS A 100 3.64 -9.71 -4.26
CA CYS A 100 3.51 -10.81 -5.21
C CYS A 100 2.23 -10.72 -6.03
N TYR A 101 2.23 -11.37 -7.19
CA TYR A 101 1.05 -11.59 -8.00
C TYR A 101 1.10 -13.03 -8.55
N PRO A 102 -0.06 -13.67 -8.77
CA PRO A 102 -0.13 -15.00 -9.36
C PRO A 102 0.13 -14.94 -10.87
N ILE A 103 0.68 -16.01 -11.42
CA ILE A 103 0.65 -16.27 -12.87
C ILE A 103 -0.58 -17.13 -13.13
N VAL A 104 -1.58 -16.56 -13.81
CA VAL A 104 -2.79 -17.28 -14.20
C VAL A 104 -2.52 -17.92 -15.56
N LEU A 105 -2.55 -19.26 -15.60
CA LEU A 105 -2.33 -20.08 -16.80
C LEU A 105 -3.66 -20.50 -17.44
#